data_AF-A0A1E5PYP0-F1
#
_entry.id   AF-A0A1E5PYP0-F1
#
_cell.length_a   1.000
_cell.length_b   1.000
_cell.length_c   1.000
_cell.angle_alpha   90.00
_cell.angle_beta   90.00
_cell.angle_gamma   90.00
#
_symmetry.space_group_name_H-M   'P 1'
#
loop_
_entity.id
_entity.type
_entity.pdbx_description
1 polymer ?
#
loop_
_entity_poly.entity_id
_entity_poly.type
_entity_poly.pdbx_seq_one_letter_code
_entity_poly.pdbx_strand_id
1 'polypeptide(L)'
;MAPEAHRGPAARDAAASLVAVLPRIRELHGRTVVVVAGHHVLADDALRHAFCGDIGFLRYSGVRTVVVHDGGPHLPAWLDEGPAALRTHVAGSVQRRLVQSLNEHTTLAVGLTGEDGRTLEAGEGQDVRVDPGVLRVFLDSGRIPVVSSIAYGAEGGIRHLAATSAATALAAALEATLVLPAGAAEAAPASASVVDMAVPHAVLRHLHRL
;
A
#
# COMPACT_ATOMS: atom_id res chain seq x y z
N MET A 1 29.26 32.91 -12.81
CA MET A 1 29.62 31.85 -11.85
C MET A 1 28.77 32.03 -10.61
N ALA A 2 27.80 31.15 -10.37
CA ALA A 2 27.04 31.16 -9.12
C ALA A 2 27.95 30.64 -7.98
N PRO A 3 27.84 31.20 -6.75
CA PRO A 3 28.72 30.83 -5.66
C PRO A 3 28.37 29.40 -5.20
N GLU A 4 29.38 28.54 -5.10
CA GLU A 4 29.29 27.25 -4.41
C GLU A 4 28.96 27.52 -2.93
N ALA A 5 27.67 27.57 -2.63
CA ALA A 5 27.19 27.70 -1.27
C ALA A 5 27.63 26.46 -0.48
N HIS A 6 28.49 26.71 0.50
CA HIS A 6 28.99 25.79 1.50
C HIS A 6 27.82 25.03 2.15
N ARG A 7 27.50 23.82 1.66
CA ARG A 7 26.51 22.95 2.28
C ARG A 7 27.01 22.57 3.68
N GLY A 8 26.32 23.04 4.72
CA GLY A 8 26.71 22.88 6.13
C GLY A 8 26.73 21.42 6.61
N PRO A 9 27.13 21.15 7.87
CA PRO A 9 27.28 19.81 8.45
C PRO A 9 26.06 18.91 8.22
N ALA A 10 24.85 19.43 8.45
CA ALA A 10 23.59 18.71 8.24
C ALA A 10 23.38 18.19 6.80
N ALA A 11 23.91 18.90 5.80
CA ALA A 11 23.82 18.47 4.40
C ALA A 11 24.87 17.40 4.04
N ARG A 12 26.03 17.38 4.72
CA ARG A 12 27.01 16.28 4.62
C ARG A 12 26.47 15.02 5.31
N ASP A 13 25.82 15.18 6.45
CA ASP A 13 25.18 14.09 7.19
C ASP A 13 24.00 13.48 6.43
N ALA A 14 23.22 14.31 5.73
CA ALA A 14 22.17 13.86 4.83
C ALA A 14 22.73 13.05 3.64
N ALA A 15 23.82 13.51 3.02
CA ALA A 15 24.47 12.78 1.92
C ALA A 15 25.01 11.42 2.39
N ALA A 16 25.68 11.37 3.55
CA ALA A 16 26.17 10.13 4.13
C ALA A 16 25.02 9.15 4.44
N SER A 17 23.92 9.65 5.00
CA SER A 17 22.71 8.85 5.24
C SER A 17 22.15 8.24 3.96
N LEU A 18 21.99 9.05 2.89
CA LEU A 18 21.49 8.55 1.61
C LEU A 18 22.39 7.47 1.00
N VAL A 19 23.72 7.66 1.06
CA VAL A 19 24.69 6.66 0.59
C VAL A 19 24.62 5.38 1.41
N ALA A 20 24.44 5.49 2.73
CA ALA A 20 24.32 4.34 3.62
C ALA A 20 23.09 3.46 3.29
N VAL A 21 22.03 4.03 2.71
CA VAL A 21 20.82 3.29 2.32
C VAL A 21 20.97 2.56 0.97
N LEU A 22 21.94 2.94 0.13
CA LEU A 22 22.11 2.38 -1.22
C LEU A 22 22.14 0.85 -1.31
N PRO A 23 22.82 0.09 -0.42
CA PRO A 23 22.80 -1.36 -0.47
C PRO A 23 21.39 -1.93 -0.41
N ARG A 24 20.53 -1.31 0.42
CA ARG A 24 19.15 -1.76 0.60
C ARG A 24 18.24 -1.34 -0.55
N ILE A 25 18.45 -0.16 -1.12
CA ILE A 25 17.81 0.25 -2.39
C ILE A 25 18.12 -0.79 -3.48
N ARG A 26 19.39 -1.19 -3.63
CA ARG A 26 19.80 -2.18 -4.64
C ARG A 26 19.14 -3.54 -4.45
N GLU A 27 18.93 -3.97 -3.20
CA GLU A 27 18.29 -5.25 -2.90
C GLU A 27 16.78 -5.25 -3.22
N LEU A 28 16.11 -4.11 -2.96
CA LEU A 28 14.68 -3.93 -3.21
C LEU A 28 14.36 -3.49 -4.64
N HIS A 29 15.34 -3.02 -5.40
CA HIS A 29 15.13 -2.55 -6.77
C HIS A 29 14.48 -3.63 -7.65
N GLY A 30 13.39 -3.28 -8.32
CA GLY A 30 12.62 -4.21 -9.15
C GLY A 30 11.79 -5.24 -8.37
N ARG A 31 11.92 -5.34 -7.04
CA ARG A 31 11.07 -6.20 -6.20
C ARG A 31 9.66 -5.63 -6.13
N THR A 32 8.67 -6.52 -6.02
CA THR A 32 7.30 -6.13 -5.73
C THR A 32 7.08 -6.09 -4.22
N VAL A 33 6.40 -5.06 -3.73
CA VAL A 33 5.99 -4.92 -2.33
C VAL A 33 4.49 -4.63 -2.28
N VAL A 34 3.77 -5.40 -1.47
CA VAL A 34 2.36 -5.16 -1.15
C VAL A 34 2.29 -4.59 0.26
N VAL A 35 1.71 -3.40 0.41
CA VAL A 35 1.63 -2.67 1.68
C VAL A 35 0.17 -2.43 2.06
N VAL A 36 -0.22 -2.85 3.26
CA VAL A 36 -1.56 -2.52 3.79
C VAL A 36 -1.54 -1.15 4.46
N ALA A 37 -2.32 -0.20 3.94
CA ALA A 37 -2.60 1.05 4.62
C ALA A 37 -3.58 0.81 5.77
N GLY A 38 -3.06 0.75 6.99
CA GLY A 38 -3.84 0.51 8.20
C GLY A 38 -4.75 1.67 8.61
N HIS A 39 -5.63 1.44 9.58
CA HIS A 39 -6.61 2.41 10.07
C HIS A 39 -6.01 3.76 10.51
N HIS A 40 -4.83 3.77 11.17
CA HIS A 40 -4.13 5.00 11.56
C HIS A 40 -3.79 5.89 10.33
N VAL A 41 -3.28 5.28 9.27
CA VAL A 41 -2.96 5.96 8.00
C VAL A 41 -4.22 6.53 7.35
N LEU A 42 -5.35 5.84 7.47
CA LEU A 42 -6.61 6.30 6.88
C LEU A 42 -7.30 7.40 7.71
N ALA A 43 -7.08 7.40 9.03
CA ALA A 43 -7.73 8.31 9.98
C ALA A 43 -6.97 9.64 10.19
N ASP A 44 -5.64 9.62 10.15
CA ASP A 44 -4.79 10.76 10.47
C ASP A 44 -4.07 11.33 9.23
N ASP A 45 -4.16 12.64 9.03
CA ASP A 45 -3.62 13.31 7.84
C ASP A 45 -2.09 13.38 7.83
N ALA A 46 -1.46 13.56 8.98
CA ALA A 46 0.00 13.60 9.10
C ALA A 46 0.60 12.21 8.88
N LEU A 47 0.00 11.17 9.45
CA LEU A 47 0.40 9.78 9.21
C LEU A 47 0.16 9.37 7.76
N ARG A 48 -0.96 9.79 7.15
CA ARG A 48 -1.21 9.56 5.72
C ARG A 48 -0.16 10.22 4.85
N HIS A 49 0.21 11.47 5.15
CA HIS A 49 1.24 12.19 4.42
C HIS A 49 2.60 11.47 4.53
N ALA A 50 3.01 11.08 5.73
CA ALA A 50 4.25 10.34 5.94
C ALA A 50 4.26 8.99 5.21
N PHE A 51 3.15 8.24 5.28
CA PHE A 51 2.96 6.99 4.54
C PHE A 51 3.06 7.20 3.02
N CYS A 52 2.42 8.25 2.49
CA CYS A 52 2.49 8.56 1.06
C CYS A 52 3.92 8.91 0.62
N GLY A 53 4.67 9.62 1.47
CA GLY A 53 6.10 9.86 1.27
C GLY A 53 6.92 8.57 1.20
N ASP A 54 6.66 7.60 2.09
CA ASP A 54 7.33 6.30 2.09
C ASP A 54 7.06 5.52 0.80
N ILE A 55 5.79 5.44 0.40
CA ILE A 55 5.37 4.76 -0.83
C ILE A 55 5.98 5.44 -2.06
N GLY A 56 6.05 6.77 -2.06
CA GLY A 56 6.71 7.52 -3.12
C GLY A 56 8.21 7.25 -3.20
N PHE A 57 8.91 7.22 -2.07
CA PHE A 57 10.32 6.86 -2.02
C PHE A 57 10.56 5.45 -2.58
N LEU A 58 9.77 4.46 -2.14
CA LEU A 58 9.86 3.10 -2.67
C LEU A 58 9.70 3.06 -4.19
N ARG A 59 8.71 3.80 -4.71
CA ARG A 59 8.48 3.82 -6.16
C ARG A 59 9.65 4.47 -6.91
N TYR A 60 10.15 5.61 -6.44
CA TYR A 60 11.29 6.30 -7.07
C TYR A 60 12.61 5.53 -6.95
N SER A 61 12.78 4.69 -5.92
CA SER A 61 13.94 3.80 -5.78
C SER A 61 13.83 2.52 -6.65
N GLY A 62 12.74 2.37 -7.39
CA GLY A 62 12.51 1.30 -8.37
C GLY A 62 11.76 0.09 -7.81
N VAL A 63 11.22 0.18 -6.60
CA VAL A 63 10.35 -0.85 -6.02
C VAL A 63 8.96 -0.78 -6.68
N ARG A 64 8.40 -1.93 -7.02
CA ARG A 64 7.06 -2.08 -7.61
C ARG A 64 6.04 -2.19 -6.49
N THR A 65 5.32 -1.11 -6.19
CA THR A 65 4.50 -1.03 -4.97
C THR A 65 3.01 -1.17 -5.27
N VAL A 66 2.32 -2.03 -4.53
CA VAL A 66 0.85 -2.12 -4.44
C VAL A 66 0.43 -1.70 -3.04
N VAL A 67 -0.57 -0.83 -2.94
CA VAL A 67 -1.17 -0.42 -1.67
C VAL A 67 -2.55 -1.08 -1.54
N VAL A 68 -2.86 -1.66 -0.39
CA VAL A 68 -4.16 -2.29 -0.09
C VAL A 68 -4.82 -1.60 1.10
N HIS A 69 -6.14 -1.40 1.10
CA HIS A 69 -6.87 -0.82 2.22
C HIS A 69 -8.30 -1.38 2.36
N ASP A 70 -8.89 -1.29 3.55
CA ASP A 70 -10.21 -1.87 3.88
C ASP A 70 -11.33 -0.86 4.15
N GLY A 71 -11.05 0.44 4.25
CA GLY A 71 -12.07 1.48 4.43
C GLY A 71 -11.94 2.26 5.73
N GLY A 72 -11.07 1.83 6.65
CA GLY A 72 -10.76 2.56 7.87
C GLY A 72 -11.88 2.50 8.92
N PRO A 73 -11.95 3.47 9.85
CA PRO A 73 -12.71 3.33 11.10
C PRO A 73 -14.23 3.23 10.92
N HIS A 74 -14.79 3.70 9.80
CA HIS A 74 -16.22 3.71 9.55
C HIS A 74 -16.73 2.47 8.80
N LEU A 75 -15.83 1.56 8.42
CA LEU A 75 -16.16 0.34 7.67
C LEU A 75 -17.32 -0.48 8.28
N PRO A 76 -17.42 -0.70 9.61
CA PRO A 76 -18.50 -1.50 10.17
C PRO A 76 -19.90 -1.02 9.77
N ALA A 77 -20.13 0.30 9.76
CA ALA A 77 -21.41 0.86 9.35
C ALA A 77 -21.71 0.60 7.86
N TRP A 78 -20.70 0.72 7.00
CA TRP A 78 -20.88 0.51 5.57
C TRP A 78 -21.02 -0.97 5.18
N LEU A 79 -20.54 -1.89 6.02
CA LEU A 79 -20.81 -3.31 5.86
C LEU A 79 -22.29 -3.62 6.08
N ASP A 80 -22.90 -3.02 7.09
CA ASP A 80 -24.32 -3.19 7.41
C ASP A 80 -25.24 -2.62 6.32
N GLU A 81 -24.83 -1.53 5.67
CA GLU A 81 -25.55 -0.93 4.53
C GLU A 81 -25.40 -1.73 3.21
N GLY A 82 -24.38 -2.58 3.12
CA GLY A 82 -24.19 -3.52 2.02
C GLY A 82 -23.39 -3.00 0.82
N PRO A 83 -23.39 -3.74 -0.30
CA PRO A 83 -22.51 -3.54 -1.45
C PRO A 83 -22.43 -2.13 -2.04
N ALA A 84 -23.57 -1.43 -2.13
CA ALA A 84 -23.62 -0.09 -2.71
C ALA A 84 -22.87 0.93 -1.84
N ALA A 85 -23.00 0.81 -0.51
CA ALA A 85 -22.28 1.65 0.44
C ALA A 85 -20.78 1.36 0.40
N LEU A 86 -20.36 0.09 0.29
CA LEU A 86 -18.95 -0.26 0.12
C LEU A 86 -18.33 0.40 -1.11
N ARG A 87 -18.97 0.33 -2.27
CA ARG A 87 -18.48 1.01 -3.50
C ARG A 87 -18.44 2.53 -3.32
N THR A 88 -19.46 3.11 -2.70
CA THR A 88 -19.55 4.57 -2.51
C THR A 88 -18.49 5.09 -1.56
N HIS A 89 -18.30 4.42 -0.42
CA HIS A 89 -17.44 4.93 0.65
C HIS A 89 -16.02 4.37 0.58
N VAL A 90 -15.85 3.05 0.49
CA VAL A 90 -14.51 2.44 0.48
C VAL A 90 -13.80 2.77 -0.82
N ALA A 91 -14.41 2.49 -1.98
CA ALA A 91 -13.80 2.79 -3.28
C ALA A 91 -14.01 4.26 -3.71
N GLY A 92 -15.18 4.84 -3.49
CA GLY A 92 -15.50 6.18 -3.98
C GLY A 92 -14.92 7.33 -3.16
N SER A 93 -14.72 7.14 -1.85
CA SER A 93 -14.23 8.20 -0.96
C SER A 93 -12.86 7.90 -0.38
N VAL A 94 -12.71 6.80 0.38
CA VAL A 94 -11.47 6.47 1.09
C VAL A 94 -10.32 6.21 0.11
N GLN A 95 -10.54 5.35 -0.88
CA GLN A 95 -9.53 5.07 -1.91
C GLN A 95 -9.15 6.33 -2.68
N ARG A 96 -10.13 7.12 -3.12
CA ARG A 96 -9.88 8.34 -3.90
C ARG A 96 -9.06 9.35 -3.12
N ARG A 97 -9.35 9.53 -1.81
CA ARG A 97 -8.55 10.38 -0.93
C ARG A 97 -7.11 9.88 -0.77
N LEU A 98 -6.92 8.56 -0.63
CA LEU A 98 -5.58 7.98 -0.55
C LEU A 98 -4.81 8.12 -1.86
N VAL A 99 -5.45 7.85 -3.01
CA VAL A 99 -4.87 8.06 -4.35
C VAL A 99 -4.48 9.52 -4.55
N GLN A 100 -5.34 10.47 -4.16
CA GLN A 100 -5.01 11.89 -4.19
C GLN A 100 -3.77 12.20 -3.36
N SER A 101 -3.73 11.75 -2.09
CA SER A 101 -2.61 11.99 -1.17
C SER A 101 -1.28 11.39 -1.70
N LEU A 102 -1.33 10.22 -2.34
CA LEU A 102 -0.18 9.59 -2.99
C LEU A 102 0.27 10.37 -4.24
N ASN A 103 -0.69 10.89 -5.00
CA ASN A 103 -0.39 11.65 -6.22
C ASN A 103 0.20 13.04 -5.93
N GLU A 104 -0.03 13.61 -4.75
CA GLU A 104 0.70 14.80 -4.26
C GLU A 104 2.22 14.55 -4.14
N HIS A 105 2.66 13.29 -4.02
CA HIS A 105 4.07 12.91 -3.89
C HIS A 105 4.69 12.32 -5.17
N THR A 106 3.89 11.61 -5.98
CA THR A 106 4.42 10.82 -7.11
C THR A 106 3.76 11.06 -8.46
N THR A 107 2.47 11.44 -8.51
CA THR A 107 1.62 11.37 -9.71
C THR A 107 1.48 9.98 -10.37
N LEU A 108 1.84 8.89 -9.67
CA LEU A 108 1.87 7.52 -10.21
C LEU A 108 0.74 6.61 -9.70
N ALA A 109 -0.06 7.06 -8.73
CA ALA A 109 -1.08 6.24 -8.08
C ALA A 109 -2.37 6.14 -8.90
N VAL A 110 -2.89 4.92 -8.98
CA VAL A 110 -4.16 4.58 -9.66
C VAL A 110 -5.04 3.76 -8.71
N GLY A 111 -6.30 4.18 -8.58
CA GLY A 111 -7.27 3.49 -7.72
C GLY A 111 -7.94 2.32 -8.44
N LEU A 112 -7.97 1.16 -7.80
CA LEU A 112 -8.60 -0.07 -8.28
C LEU A 112 -9.37 -0.76 -7.15
N THR A 113 -10.39 -1.51 -7.50
CA THR A 113 -11.07 -2.43 -6.60
C THR A 113 -10.70 -3.87 -6.97
N GLY A 114 -11.01 -4.83 -6.10
CA GLY A 114 -10.91 -6.24 -6.48
C GLY A 114 -11.90 -6.65 -7.58
N GLU A 115 -12.92 -5.85 -7.86
CA GLU A 115 -13.85 -6.08 -8.97
C GLU A 115 -13.20 -5.80 -10.33
N ASP A 116 -12.27 -4.85 -10.40
CA ASP A 116 -11.63 -4.44 -11.64
C ASP A 116 -10.79 -5.60 -12.20
N GLY A 117 -11.15 -6.07 -13.40
CA GLY A 117 -10.54 -7.26 -14.00
C GLY A 117 -10.73 -8.55 -13.20
N ARG A 118 -11.67 -8.59 -12.25
CA ARG A 118 -11.85 -9.69 -11.27
C ARG A 118 -10.56 -9.99 -10.49
N THR A 119 -9.83 -8.93 -10.12
CA THR A 119 -8.56 -9.03 -9.40
C THR A 119 -8.68 -9.85 -8.12
N LEU A 120 -9.76 -9.68 -7.36
CA LEU A 120 -10.03 -10.41 -6.13
C LEU A 120 -11.40 -11.07 -6.18
N GLU A 121 -11.44 -12.35 -5.80
CA GLU A 121 -12.68 -13.07 -5.54
C GLU A 121 -12.68 -13.67 -4.13
N ALA A 122 -13.76 -13.44 -3.40
CA ALA A 122 -14.01 -14.00 -2.08
C ALA A 122 -14.47 -15.46 -2.22
N GLY A 123 -13.67 -16.37 -1.69
CA GLY A 123 -14.01 -17.78 -1.56
C GLY A 123 -14.85 -18.06 -0.30
N GLU A 124 -14.84 -19.32 0.12
CA GLU A 124 -15.46 -19.73 1.38
C GLU A 124 -14.57 -19.31 2.57
N GLY A 125 -15.19 -18.81 3.65
CA GLY A 125 -14.46 -18.34 4.82
C GLY A 125 -13.53 -17.16 4.50
N GLN A 126 -12.22 -17.35 4.74
CA GLN A 126 -11.17 -16.35 4.49
C GLN A 126 -10.38 -16.61 3.19
N ASP A 127 -10.82 -17.56 2.35
CA ASP A 127 -10.18 -17.83 1.08
C ASP A 127 -10.32 -16.64 0.11
N VAL A 128 -9.23 -16.31 -0.57
CA VAL A 128 -9.17 -15.22 -1.54
C VAL A 128 -8.47 -15.71 -2.80
N ARG A 129 -9.21 -15.77 -3.90
CA ARG A 129 -8.63 -16.03 -5.23
C ARG A 129 -8.20 -14.71 -5.86
N VAL A 130 -7.07 -14.75 -6.56
CA VAL A 130 -6.45 -13.56 -7.11
C VAL A 130 -6.10 -13.77 -8.57
N ASP A 131 -6.55 -12.86 -9.42
CA ASP A 131 -6.00 -12.64 -10.76
C ASP A 131 -5.20 -11.32 -10.76
N PRO A 132 -3.87 -11.36 -10.71
CA PRO A 132 -3.06 -10.15 -10.67
C PRO A 132 -2.85 -9.51 -12.05
N GLY A 133 -3.49 -9.99 -13.12
CA GLY A 133 -3.26 -9.55 -14.49
C GLY A 133 -3.36 -8.03 -14.69
N VAL A 134 -4.44 -7.41 -14.22
CA VAL A 134 -4.59 -5.95 -14.31
C VAL A 134 -3.55 -5.20 -13.46
N LEU A 135 -3.19 -5.74 -12.29
CA LEU A 135 -2.15 -5.14 -11.44
C LEU A 135 -0.80 -5.18 -12.13
N ARG A 136 -0.46 -6.27 -12.82
CA ARG A 136 0.79 -6.39 -13.59
C ARG A 136 0.88 -5.31 -14.67
N VAL A 137 -0.21 -5.03 -15.40
CA VAL A 137 -0.24 -3.95 -16.41
C VAL A 137 0.14 -2.60 -15.80
N PHE A 138 -0.42 -2.26 -14.64
CA PHE A 138 -0.10 -1.00 -13.96
C PHE A 138 1.31 -0.99 -13.37
N LEU A 139 1.75 -2.10 -12.77
CA LEU A 139 3.09 -2.21 -12.20
C LEU A 139 4.18 -2.17 -13.29
N ASP A 140 3.97 -2.80 -14.45
CA ASP A 140 4.89 -2.81 -15.58
C ASP A 140 5.02 -1.45 -16.24
N SER A 141 3.94 -0.69 -16.23
CA SER A 141 3.96 0.70 -16.64
C SER A 141 4.46 1.62 -15.50
N GLY A 142 4.79 1.08 -14.34
CA GLY A 142 5.44 1.81 -13.25
C GLY A 142 4.51 2.67 -12.40
N ARG A 143 3.21 2.38 -12.43
CA ARG A 143 2.18 2.99 -11.59
C ARG A 143 2.15 2.30 -10.22
N ILE A 144 1.42 2.90 -9.28
CA ILE A 144 1.18 2.39 -7.93
C ILE A 144 -0.30 2.01 -7.82
N PRO A 145 -0.67 0.73 -7.97
CA PRO A 145 -2.03 0.30 -7.75
C PRO A 145 -2.45 0.49 -6.30
N VAL A 146 -3.57 1.17 -6.06
CA VAL A 146 -4.21 1.35 -4.76
C VAL A 146 -5.50 0.55 -4.76
N VAL A 147 -5.46 -0.65 -4.16
CA VAL A 147 -6.52 -1.66 -4.22
C VAL A 147 -7.40 -1.58 -2.97
N SER A 148 -8.68 -1.30 -3.16
CA SER A 148 -9.69 -1.47 -2.11
C SER A 148 -10.06 -2.95 -1.99
N SER A 149 -10.19 -3.47 -0.77
CA SER A 149 -10.54 -4.88 -0.51
C SER A 149 -12.04 -5.20 -0.69
N ILE A 150 -12.63 -4.71 -1.79
CA ILE A 150 -13.95 -5.09 -2.30
C ILE A 150 -13.74 -6.14 -3.39
N ALA A 151 -14.44 -7.25 -3.34
CA ALA A 151 -14.24 -8.40 -4.23
C ALA A 151 -15.56 -8.98 -4.74
N TYR A 152 -15.49 -9.74 -5.83
CA TYR A 152 -16.61 -10.59 -6.25
C TYR A 152 -16.76 -11.78 -5.30
N GLY A 153 -17.97 -12.06 -4.83
CA GLY A 153 -18.29 -13.30 -4.15
C GLY A 153 -18.48 -14.45 -5.14
N ALA A 154 -18.29 -15.69 -4.67
CA ALA A 154 -18.48 -16.90 -5.47
C ALA A 154 -19.86 -17.00 -6.16
N GLU A 155 -20.90 -16.37 -5.60
CA GLU A 155 -22.27 -16.36 -6.15
C GLU A 155 -22.62 -15.11 -6.97
N GLY A 156 -21.61 -14.33 -7.40
CA GLY A 156 -21.81 -13.16 -8.28
C GLY A 156 -22.20 -11.86 -7.57
N GLY A 157 -22.24 -11.85 -6.24
CA GLY A 157 -22.43 -10.64 -5.41
C GLY A 157 -21.12 -9.91 -5.10
N ILE A 158 -21.19 -8.80 -4.38
CA ILE A 158 -20.01 -8.06 -3.89
C ILE A 158 -19.81 -8.33 -2.41
N ARG A 159 -18.56 -8.54 -2.03
CA ARG A 159 -18.14 -8.84 -0.66
C ARG A 159 -16.97 -7.94 -0.27
N HIS A 160 -16.91 -7.60 1.00
CA HIS A 160 -15.70 -7.05 1.60
C HIS A 160 -14.77 -8.19 2.02
N LEU A 161 -13.47 -7.96 1.85
CA LEU A 161 -12.39 -8.79 2.37
C LEU A 161 -11.60 -7.98 3.40
N ALA A 162 -11.11 -8.64 4.45
CA ALA A 162 -10.11 -8.03 5.31
C ALA A 162 -8.89 -7.62 4.45
N ALA A 163 -8.37 -6.40 4.64
CA ALA A 163 -7.23 -5.91 3.86
C ALA A 163 -6.00 -6.81 4.01
N THR A 164 -5.83 -7.43 5.19
CA THR A 164 -4.74 -8.38 5.47
C THR A 164 -4.85 -9.65 4.64
N SER A 165 -6.05 -10.24 4.53
CA SER A 165 -6.30 -11.41 3.69
C SER A 165 -6.09 -11.09 2.21
N ALA A 166 -6.66 -9.97 1.74
CA ALA A 166 -6.48 -9.51 0.36
C ALA A 166 -5.00 -9.25 0.02
N ALA A 167 -4.29 -8.53 0.89
CA ALA A 167 -2.86 -8.23 0.69
C ALA A 167 -1.99 -9.48 0.74
N THR A 168 -2.31 -10.43 1.62
CA THR A 168 -1.59 -11.71 1.70
C THR A 168 -1.73 -12.51 0.41
N ALA A 169 -2.96 -12.63 -0.09
CA ALA A 169 -3.23 -13.33 -1.34
C ALA A 169 -2.60 -12.63 -2.55
N LEU A 170 -2.66 -11.28 -2.60
CA LEU A 170 -2.00 -10.47 -3.62
C LEU A 170 -0.49 -10.64 -3.57
N ALA A 171 0.12 -10.62 -2.39
CA ALA A 171 1.56 -10.79 -2.24
C ALA A 171 2.01 -12.17 -2.70
N ALA A 172 1.24 -13.22 -2.39
CA ALA A 172 1.51 -14.56 -2.91
C ALA A 172 1.43 -14.61 -4.45
N ALA A 173 0.37 -14.06 -5.05
CA ALA A 173 0.16 -14.07 -6.51
C ALA A 173 1.17 -13.20 -7.29
N LEU A 174 1.75 -12.18 -6.64
CA LEU A 174 2.73 -11.27 -7.21
C LEU A 174 4.18 -11.61 -6.83
N GLU A 175 4.41 -12.68 -6.06
CA GLU A 175 5.71 -13.03 -5.47
C GLU A 175 6.36 -11.84 -4.75
N ALA A 176 5.54 -11.11 -4.01
CA ALA A 176 5.90 -9.83 -3.41
C ALA A 176 6.28 -9.96 -1.94
N THR A 177 7.08 -9.01 -1.46
CA THR A 177 7.24 -8.80 -0.02
C THR A 177 5.95 -8.20 0.53
N LEU A 178 5.45 -8.77 1.63
CA LEU A 178 4.24 -8.30 2.30
C LEU A 178 4.58 -7.41 3.50
N VAL A 179 3.97 -6.24 3.57
CA VAL A 179 4.06 -5.31 4.70
C VAL A 179 2.67 -5.09 5.30
N LEU A 180 2.51 -5.43 6.57
CA LEU A 180 1.26 -5.33 7.33
C LEU A 180 1.41 -4.37 8.52
N PRO A 181 0.34 -3.68 8.94
CA PRO A 181 0.35 -2.88 10.16
C PRO A 181 0.46 -3.76 11.42
N ALA A 182 1.04 -3.25 12.50
CA ALA A 182 1.23 -3.97 13.77
C ALA A 182 -0.04 -4.63 14.35
N GLY A 183 -1.20 -4.00 14.20
CA GLY A 183 -2.49 -4.55 14.63
C GLY A 183 -3.02 -5.73 13.80
N ALA A 184 -2.34 -6.14 12.74
CA ALA A 184 -2.71 -7.26 11.88
C ALA A 184 -1.97 -8.58 12.22
N ALA A 185 -1.15 -8.59 13.28
CA ALA A 185 -0.18 -9.65 13.53
C ALA A 185 -0.79 -11.05 13.73
N GLU A 186 -1.99 -11.17 14.30
CA GLU A 186 -2.62 -12.47 14.58
C GLU A 186 -2.98 -13.27 13.31
N ALA A 187 -3.10 -12.60 12.16
CA ALA A 187 -3.42 -13.21 10.86
C ALA A 187 -2.26 -13.12 9.85
N ALA A 188 -1.09 -12.64 10.28
CA ALA A 188 0.04 -12.41 9.39
C ALA A 188 0.82 -13.71 9.12
N PRO A 189 1.17 -14.02 7.86
CA PRO A 189 2.10 -15.12 7.58
C PRO A 189 3.48 -14.78 8.17
N ALA A 190 4.25 -15.80 8.56
CA ALA A 190 5.56 -15.62 9.19
C ALA A 190 6.59 -14.83 8.33
N SER A 191 6.38 -14.76 7.02
CA SER A 191 7.21 -13.99 6.08
C SER A 191 6.82 -12.51 5.98
N ALA A 192 5.72 -12.09 6.60
CA ALA A 192 5.26 -10.70 6.54
C ALA A 192 6.14 -9.79 7.41
N SER A 193 6.43 -8.61 6.87
CA SER A 193 6.97 -7.49 7.65
C SER A 193 5.84 -6.79 8.38
N VAL A 194 5.85 -6.86 9.71
CA VAL A 194 4.88 -6.18 10.57
C VAL A 194 5.45 -4.84 11.01
N VAL A 195 4.75 -3.74 10.74
CA VAL A 195 5.24 -2.36 10.90
C VAL A 195 4.24 -1.53 11.70
N ASP A 196 4.72 -0.80 12.70
CA ASP A 196 3.90 0.17 13.43
C ASP A 196 3.71 1.46 12.61
N MET A 197 2.62 1.50 11.84
CA MET A 197 2.26 2.65 11.00
C MET A 197 1.65 3.82 11.79
N ALA A 198 1.60 3.75 13.13
CA ALA A 198 1.35 4.92 13.97
C ALA A 198 2.59 5.82 14.11
N VAL A 199 3.76 5.33 13.66
CA VAL A 199 5.00 6.11 13.60
C VAL A 199 5.21 6.67 12.19
N PRO A 200 5.50 7.98 12.04
CA PRO A 200 5.84 8.56 10.74
C PRO A 200 7.04 7.84 10.09
N HIS A 201 6.94 7.63 8.78
CA HIS A 201 7.97 6.98 7.97
C HIS A 201 8.28 5.51 8.33
N ALA A 202 7.38 4.83 9.03
CA ALA A 202 7.65 3.48 9.53
C ALA A 202 7.91 2.45 8.43
N VAL A 203 7.25 2.55 7.27
CA VAL A 203 7.45 1.61 6.16
C VAL A 203 8.85 1.79 5.59
N LEU A 204 9.24 3.04 5.35
CA LEU A 204 10.56 3.35 4.83
C LEU A 204 11.65 2.89 5.80
N ARG A 205 11.49 3.22 7.09
CA ARG A 205 12.43 2.84 8.15
C ARG A 205 12.59 1.35 8.29
N HIS A 206 11.48 0.60 8.27
CA HIS A 206 11.52 -0.86 8.36
C HIS A 206 12.21 -1.49 7.14
N LEU A 207 11.79 -1.11 5.93
CA LEU A 207 12.31 -1.70 4.71
C LEU A 207 13.77 -1.30 4.46
N HIS A 208 14.21 -0.11 4.88
CA HIS A 208 15.59 0.36 4.71
C HIS A 208 16.48 0.19 5.95
N ARG A 209 15.93 -0.35 7.05
CA ARG A 209 16.60 -0.55 8.35
C ARG A 209 17.18 0.75 8.93
N LEU A 210 16.34 1.78 9.05
CA LEU A 210 16.65 3.14 9.55
C LEU A 210 16.05 3.45 10.93
#